data_AF-A0A957UTD7-F1
#
_entry.id   AF-A0A957UTD7-F1
#
_cell.length_a   1.000
_cell.length_b   1.000
_cell.length_c   1.000
_cell.angle_alpha   90.00
_cell.angle_beta   90.00
_cell.angle_gamma   90.00
#
_symmetry.space_group_name_H-M   'P 1'
#
loop_
_entity.id
_entity.type
_entity.pdbx_description
1 polymer ?
#
loop_
_entity_poly.entity_id
_entity_poly.type
_entity_poly.pdbx_seq_one_letter_code
_entity_poly.pdbx_strand_id
1 'polypeptide(L)'
;MTSPKPVQKRPLLVAVLLIYGVLGVWYSLVVPPFETPDEPFHYAFARHLAQGNGLPVQRPDEEGPWAQEGSQAPLYYMLTGLLTSAIDQSDYAALATRNPRANIGDPLYPGNKNFMLYSGASHAMRGANLA
;
A
#
# COMPACT_ATOMS: atom_id res chain seq x y z
N MET A 1 -5.74 -54.00 -7.69
CA MET A 1 -5.72 -52.73 -6.93
C MET A 1 -4.71 -51.79 -7.59
N THR A 2 -5.18 -50.81 -8.36
CA THR A 2 -4.31 -49.79 -8.98
C THR A 2 -3.99 -48.71 -7.95
N SER A 3 -2.70 -48.46 -7.69
CA SER A 3 -2.29 -47.33 -6.85
C SER A 3 -2.75 -46.00 -7.47
N PRO A 4 -3.28 -45.06 -6.68
CA PRO A 4 -3.69 -43.75 -7.20
C PRO A 4 -2.47 -43.01 -7.76
N LYS A 5 -2.62 -42.43 -8.96
CA LYS A 5 -1.58 -41.58 -9.56
C LYS A 5 -1.36 -40.34 -8.67
N PRO A 6 -0.12 -39.93 -8.40
CA PRO A 6 0.14 -38.74 -7.61
C PRO A 6 -0.44 -37.51 -8.32
N VAL A 7 -1.28 -36.76 -7.62
CA VAL A 7 -1.78 -35.47 -8.11
C VAL A 7 -0.58 -34.54 -8.31
N GLN A 8 -0.34 -34.11 -9.55
CA GLN A 8 0.69 -33.12 -9.82
C GLN A 8 0.24 -31.77 -9.24
N LYS A 9 0.79 -31.41 -8.08
CA LYS A 9 0.47 -30.15 -7.38
C LYS A 9 1.06 -28.90 -8.05
N ARG A 10 2.02 -29.08 -8.98
CA ARG A 10 2.72 -28.00 -9.70
C ARG A 10 1.80 -27.14 -10.60
N PRO A 11 0.99 -27.69 -11.52
CA PRO A 11 0.08 -26.89 -12.34
C PRO A 11 -0.96 -26.13 -11.51
N LEU A 12 -1.46 -26.73 -10.43
CA LEU A 12 -2.39 -26.07 -9.52
C LEU A 12 -1.73 -24.87 -8.82
N LEU A 13 -0.51 -25.04 -8.30
CA LEU A 13 0.23 -23.94 -7.68
C LEU A 13 0.46 -22.79 -8.68
N VAL A 14 0.87 -23.10 -9.91
CA VAL A 14 1.05 -22.09 -10.96
C VAL A 14 -0.26 -21.36 -11.25
N ALA A 15 -1.37 -22.08 -11.38
CA ALA A 15 -2.69 -21.47 -11.58
C ALA A 15 -3.06 -20.53 -10.43
N VAL A 16 -2.83 -20.94 -9.18
CA VAL A 16 -3.10 -20.10 -7.99
C VAL A 16 -2.25 -18.82 -8.01
N LEU A 17 -0.95 -18.93 -8.30
CA LEU A 17 -0.06 -17.77 -8.38
C LEU A 17 -0.45 -16.81 -9.51
N LEU A 18 -0.86 -17.34 -10.66
CA LEU A 18 -1.34 -16.52 -11.78
C LEU A 18 -2.63 -15.79 -11.43
N ILE A 19 -3.61 -16.49 -10.85
CA ILE A 19 -4.87 -15.88 -10.40
C ILE A 19 -4.58 -14.80 -9.36
N TYR A 20 -3.72 -15.09 -8.38
CA TYR A 20 -3.32 -14.11 -7.37
C TYR A 20 -2.67 -12.87 -8.00
N GLY A 21 -1.73 -13.05 -8.93
CA GLY A 21 -1.08 -11.94 -9.62
C GLY A 21 -2.05 -11.09 -10.43
N VAL A 22 -2.97 -11.71 -11.18
CA VAL A 22 -4.00 -11.00 -11.96
C VAL A 22 -4.92 -10.21 -11.04
N LEU A 23 -5.40 -10.81 -9.95
CA LEU A 23 -6.25 -10.12 -8.98
C LEU A 23 -5.52 -9.00 -8.25
N GLY A 24 -4.24 -9.18 -7.91
CA GLY A 24 -3.42 -8.15 -7.26
C GLY A 24 -3.18 -6.94 -8.17
N VAL A 25 -2.85 -7.17 -9.44
CA VAL A 25 -2.73 -6.08 -10.44
C VAL A 25 -4.08 -5.39 -10.64
N TRP A 26 -5.16 -6.15 -10.80
CA TRP A 26 -6.50 -5.58 -10.93
C TRP A 26 -6.89 -4.72 -9.72
N TYR A 27 -6.64 -5.22 -8.51
CA TYR A 27 -6.88 -4.48 -7.27
C TYR A 27 -6.09 -3.16 -7.25
N SER A 28 -4.81 -3.20 -7.60
CA SER A 28 -3.93 -2.01 -7.63
C SER A 28 -4.35 -0.97 -8.67
N LEU A 29 -5.05 -1.38 -9.74
CA LEU A 29 -5.54 -0.47 -10.79
C LEU A 29 -6.90 0.15 -10.46
N VAL A 30 -7.72 -0.55 -9.66
CA VAL A 30 -9.11 -0.16 -9.36
C VAL A 30 -9.21 0.60 -8.04
N VAL A 31 -8.44 0.20 -7.03
CA VAL A 31 -8.46 0.84 -5.72
C VAL A 31 -7.48 2.01 -5.73
N PRO A 32 -7.93 3.25 -5.49
CA PRO A 32 -7.02 4.39 -5.42
C PRO A 32 -5.97 4.21 -4.30
N PRO A 33 -4.74 4.75 -4.46
CA PRO A 33 -3.71 4.55 -3.46
C PRO A 33 -4.09 5.15 -2.12
N PHE A 34 -3.62 4.51 -1.06
CA PHE A 34 -3.87 4.90 0.32
C PHE A 34 -5.31 4.74 0.81
N GLU A 35 -6.19 4.04 0.10
CA GLU A 35 -7.52 3.70 0.62
C GLU A 35 -7.49 2.61 1.68
N THR A 36 -6.45 1.76 1.69
CA THR A 36 -6.27 0.78 2.76
C THR A 36 -5.73 1.50 4.01
N PRO A 37 -6.31 1.28 5.21
CA PRO A 37 -6.04 2.12 6.39
C PRO A 37 -4.56 2.35 6.73
N ASP A 38 -3.71 1.33 6.58
CA ASP A 38 -2.29 1.41 6.98
C ASP A 38 -1.34 1.79 5.82
N GLU A 39 -1.82 1.72 4.59
CA GLU A 39 -1.05 1.96 3.37
C GLU A 39 -0.34 3.33 3.33
N PRO A 40 -0.98 4.48 3.67
CA PRO A 40 -0.28 5.76 3.64
C PRO A 40 0.89 5.83 4.62
N PHE A 41 0.80 5.13 5.75
CA PHE A 41 1.84 5.14 6.78
C PHE A 41 3.05 4.30 6.35
N HIS A 42 2.80 3.12 5.78
CA HIS A 42 3.84 2.29 5.20
C HIS A 42 4.55 3.00 4.05
N TYR A 43 3.77 3.63 3.17
CA TYR A 43 4.30 4.41 2.06
C TYR A 43 5.12 5.60 2.55
N ALA A 44 4.66 6.34 3.56
CA ALA A 44 5.39 7.47 4.11
C ALA A 44 6.78 7.07 4.65
N PHE A 45 6.91 5.92 5.30
CA PHE A 45 8.20 5.37 5.72
C PHE A 45 9.07 5.04 4.50
N ALA A 46 8.57 4.23 3.56
CA ALA A 46 9.33 3.87 2.37
C ALA A 46 9.80 5.10 1.56
N ARG A 47 8.91 6.09 1.38
CA ARG A 47 9.21 7.39 0.74
C ARG A 47 10.26 8.17 1.50
N HIS A 48 10.21 8.20 2.84
CA HIS A 48 11.23 8.87 3.66
C HIS A 48 12.62 8.31 3.36
N LEU A 49 12.74 6.98 3.26
CA LEU A 49 14.00 6.32 2.88
C LEU A 49 14.36 6.53 1.41
N ALA A 50 13.38 6.50 0.51
CA ALA A 50 13.57 6.76 -0.93
C ALA A 50 14.17 8.16 -1.18
N GLN A 51 13.87 9.13 -0.32
CA GLN A 51 14.40 10.49 -0.34
C GLN A 51 15.82 10.61 0.21
N GLY A 52 16.45 9.50 0.61
CA GLY A 52 17.81 9.48 1.16
C GLY A 52 17.90 9.89 2.63
N ASN A 53 16.77 9.94 3.34
CA ASN A 53 16.80 10.18 4.79
C ASN A 53 17.20 8.91 5.56
N GLY A 54 17.50 9.07 6.85
CA GLY A 54 17.76 7.96 7.77
C GLY A 54 16.49 7.22 8.17
N LEU A 55 16.60 6.36 9.18
CA LEU A 55 15.42 5.73 9.77
C LEU A 55 14.50 6.80 10.41
N PRO A 56 13.18 6.66 10.29
CA PRO A 56 12.23 7.51 10.99
C PRO A 56 12.48 7.51 12.50
N VAL A 57 12.34 8.68 13.11
CA VAL A 57 12.45 8.86 14.56
C VAL A 57 11.04 9.07 15.11
N GLN A 58 10.61 8.17 15.99
CA GLN A 58 9.35 8.34 16.70
C GLN A 58 9.54 9.22 17.93
N ARG A 59 8.62 10.15 18.11
CA ARG A 59 8.60 11.08 19.24
C ARG A 59 7.23 11.02 19.92
N PRO A 60 7.14 11.02 21.27
CA PRO A 60 5.85 10.99 21.97
C PRO A 60 4.95 12.19 21.66
N ASP A 61 5.55 13.34 21.30
CA ASP A 61 4.89 14.60 20.97
C ASP A 61 4.53 14.74 19.47
N GLU A 62 5.04 13.85 18.62
CA GLU A 62 4.89 13.94 17.17
C GLU A 62 4.91 12.54 16.51
N GLU A 63 3.74 12.07 16.08
CA GLU A 63 3.60 10.76 15.42
C GLU A 63 4.27 10.68 14.04
N GLY A 64 4.42 11.83 13.37
CA GLY A 64 4.94 11.90 11.99
C GLY A 64 4.01 11.25 10.95
N PRO A 65 4.42 11.24 9.67
CA PRO A 65 3.57 10.74 8.58
C PRO A 65 3.47 9.20 8.51
N TRP A 66 4.31 8.47 9.25
CA TRP A 66 4.31 7.00 9.37
C TRP A 66 3.55 6.51 10.62
N ALA A 67 3.13 7.41 11.52
CA ALA A 67 2.44 7.04 12.77
C ALA A 67 3.11 5.85 13.50
N GLN A 68 2.32 4.86 13.95
CA GLN A 68 2.82 3.65 14.61
C GLN A 68 3.72 2.79 13.69
N GLU A 69 3.60 2.92 12.36
CA GLU A 69 4.39 2.13 11.40
C GLU A 69 5.88 2.48 11.43
N GLY A 70 6.23 3.67 11.93
CA GLY A 70 7.62 4.06 12.17
C GLY A 70 8.36 3.16 13.17
N SER A 71 7.63 2.33 13.94
CA SER A 71 8.20 1.35 14.86
C SER A 71 8.55 0.01 14.22
N GLN A 72 8.07 -0.25 13.00
CA GLN A 72 8.22 -1.54 12.34
C GLN A 72 9.66 -1.80 11.89
N ALA A 73 9.98 -3.09 11.68
CA ALA A 73 11.30 -3.50 11.21
C ALA A 73 11.61 -2.90 9.82
N PRO A 74 12.82 -2.34 9.59
CA PRO A 74 13.05 -1.45 8.46
C PRO A 74 13.25 -2.16 7.11
N LEU A 75 13.51 -3.47 7.09
CA LEU A 75 13.94 -4.18 5.87
C LEU A 75 12.96 -4.00 4.70
N TYR A 76 11.67 -4.14 4.97
CA TYR A 76 10.63 -3.95 3.97
C TYR A 76 10.68 -2.53 3.38
N TYR A 77 10.73 -1.51 4.23
CA TYR A 77 10.74 -0.11 3.80
C TYR A 77 12.03 0.29 3.09
N MET A 78 13.18 -0.27 3.50
CA MET A 78 14.45 -0.04 2.82
C MET A 78 14.43 -0.60 1.39
N LEU A 79 13.88 -1.81 1.21
CA LEU A 79 13.76 -2.41 -0.11
C LEU A 79 12.77 -1.63 -0.99
N THR A 80 11.58 -1.32 -0.45
CA THR A 80 10.56 -0.55 -1.17
C THR A 80 11.08 0.83 -1.53
N GLY A 81 11.69 1.54 -0.58
CA GLY A 81 12.27 2.87 -0.81
C GLY A 81 13.40 2.86 -1.85
N LEU A 82 14.23 1.81 -1.87
CA LEU A 82 15.25 1.64 -2.90
C LEU A 82 14.62 1.45 -4.29
N LEU A 83 13.62 0.57 -4.40
CA LEU A 83 12.93 0.27 -5.66
C LEU A 83 12.18 1.48 -6.23
N THR A 84 11.77 2.42 -5.38
CA THR A 84 10.96 3.59 -5.76
C THR A 84 11.76 4.90 -5.77
N SER A 85 13.03 4.88 -5.37
CA SER A 85 13.90 6.07 -5.22
C SER A 85 14.06 6.91 -6.50
N ALA A 86 13.92 6.31 -7.68
CA ALA A 86 14.02 7.02 -8.96
C ALA A 86 12.70 7.67 -9.42
N ILE A 87 11.59 7.43 -8.73
CA ILE A 87 10.27 7.96 -9.08
C ILE A 87 10.08 9.32 -8.38
N ASP A 88 9.58 10.32 -9.11
CA ASP A 88 9.22 11.62 -8.54
C ASP A 88 7.96 11.51 -7.68
N GLN A 89 8.14 11.49 -6.35
CA GLN A 89 7.06 11.36 -5.36
C GLN A 89 6.67 12.72 -4.74
N SER A 90 6.86 13.82 -5.47
CA SER A 90 6.54 15.18 -5.01
C SER A 90 5.04 15.46 -4.91
N ASP A 91 4.21 14.69 -5.62
CA ASP A 91 2.74 14.77 -5.60
C ASP A 91 2.11 14.07 -4.38
N TYR A 92 2.91 13.40 -3.54
CA TYR A 92 2.44 12.69 -2.35
C TYR A 92 1.51 13.53 -1.46
N ALA A 93 1.85 14.80 -1.20
CA ALA A 93 1.05 15.65 -0.32
C ALA A 93 -0.37 15.91 -0.87
N ALA A 94 -0.53 15.94 -2.20
CA ALA A 94 -1.83 16.10 -2.82
C ALA A 94 -2.65 14.81 -2.73
N LEU A 95 -2.02 13.65 -2.91
CA LEU A 95 -2.67 12.34 -2.82
C LEU A 95 -2.99 11.93 -1.37
N ALA A 96 -2.12 12.18 -0.41
CA ALA A 96 -2.33 11.81 0.99
C ALA A 96 -3.29 12.75 1.77
N THR A 97 -4.12 13.52 1.06
CA THR A 97 -5.14 14.38 1.67
C THR A 97 -6.31 13.51 2.13
N ARG A 98 -6.43 13.31 3.45
CA ARG A 98 -7.52 12.54 4.06
C ARG A 98 -8.88 13.21 3.84
N ASN A 99 -9.90 12.38 3.68
CA ASN A 99 -11.28 12.81 3.63
C ASN A 99 -11.82 13.07 5.05
N PRO A 100 -12.18 14.31 5.43
CA PRO A 100 -12.68 14.63 6.76
C PRO A 100 -14.09 14.07 7.05
N ARG A 101 -14.74 13.48 6.03
CA ARG A 101 -16.05 12.82 6.15
C ARG A 101 -15.94 11.29 6.09
N ALA A 102 -14.73 10.73 6.13
CA ALA A 102 -14.51 9.30 6.13
C ALA A 102 -14.92 8.67 7.48
N ASN A 103 -15.78 7.66 7.42
CA ASN A 103 -16.24 6.91 8.58
C ASN A 103 -15.39 5.65 8.75
N ILE A 104 -14.09 5.84 9.02
CA ILE A 104 -13.10 4.76 9.19
C ILE A 104 -13.24 4.14 10.58
N GLY A 105 -13.12 2.80 10.67
CA GLY A 105 -13.14 2.06 11.94
C GLY A 105 -14.52 1.55 12.39
N ASP A 106 -15.61 2.03 11.79
CA ASP A 106 -16.95 1.44 11.96
C ASP A 106 -17.52 1.04 10.58
N PRO A 107 -17.49 -0.25 10.21
CA PRO A 107 -17.97 -0.70 8.91
C PRO A 107 -19.49 -0.54 8.75
N LEU A 108 -20.26 -0.59 9.85
CA LEU A 108 -21.73 -0.54 9.82
C LEU A 108 -22.27 0.89 9.79
N TYR A 109 -21.48 1.87 10.23
CA TYR A 109 -21.92 3.26 10.22
C TYR A 109 -22.09 3.81 8.79
N PRO A 110 -23.30 4.22 8.38
CA PRO A 110 -23.57 4.66 7.01
C PRO A 110 -22.81 5.96 6.71
N GLY A 111 -22.39 6.14 5.46
CA GLY A 111 -21.72 7.36 4.99
C GLY A 111 -20.50 7.06 4.14
N ASN A 112 -19.62 8.04 4.02
CA ASN A 112 -18.47 7.95 3.12
C ASN A 112 -17.38 7.06 3.74
N LYS A 113 -16.95 6.03 3.00
CA LYS A 113 -15.88 5.12 3.42
C LYS A 113 -14.53 5.45 2.80
N ASN A 114 -14.49 6.35 1.82
CA ASN A 114 -13.26 6.72 1.13
C ASN A 114 -12.34 7.45 2.10
N PHE A 115 -11.15 6.89 2.30
CA PHE A 115 -10.18 7.41 3.23
C PHE A 115 -9.49 8.67 2.72
N MET A 116 -9.25 8.75 1.40
CA MET A 116 -8.68 9.92 0.74
C MET A 116 -9.75 10.78 0.07
N LEU A 117 -9.49 12.09 0.04
CA LEU A 117 -10.45 13.09 -0.45
C LEU A 117 -10.72 12.93 -1.96
N TYR A 118 -9.74 12.45 -2.71
CA TYR A 118 -9.76 12.40 -4.17
C TYR A 118 -10.42 11.13 -4.74
N SER A 119 -10.71 10.12 -3.90
CA SER A 119 -11.00 8.73 -4.29
C SER A 119 -12.31 8.51 -5.05
N GLY A 120 -13.00 9.58 -5.44
CA GLY A 120 -14.09 9.53 -6.42
C GLY A 120 -13.61 9.48 -7.88
N ALA A 121 -12.30 9.49 -8.14
CA ALA A 121 -11.71 9.48 -9.48
C ALA A 121 -10.58 8.45 -9.60
N SER A 122 -10.35 7.97 -10.83
CA SER A 122 -9.18 7.17 -11.17
C SER A 122 -7.95 8.07 -11.40
N HIS A 123 -6.78 7.60 -10.98
CA HIS A 123 -5.52 8.32 -11.11
C HIS A 123 -4.56 7.58 -12.02
N ALA A 124 -3.79 8.32 -12.82
CA ALA A 124 -2.75 7.72 -13.64
C ALA A 124 -1.67 7.08 -12.75
N MET A 125 -1.09 5.97 -13.20
CA MET A 125 0.06 5.32 -12.55
C MET A 125 1.33 6.17 -12.78
N ARG A 126 1.46 7.24 -12.01
CA ARG A 126 2.61 8.16 -12.02
C ARG A 126 2.85 8.68 -10.61
N GLY A 127 4.06 9.21 -10.39
CA GLY A 127 4.45 9.79 -9.12
C GLY A 127 4.19 8.88 -7.93
N ALA A 128 3.55 9.38 -6.88
CA ALA A 128 3.28 8.60 -5.68
C ALA A 128 2.35 7.39 -5.90
N ASN A 129 1.52 7.40 -6.95
CA ASN A 129 0.66 6.27 -7.31
C ASN A 129 1.41 5.16 -8.09
N LEU A 130 2.57 5.48 -8.66
CA LEU A 130 3.42 4.50 -9.34
C LEU A 130 4.47 3.88 -8.42
N ALA A 131 4.97 4.68 -7.48
CA ALA A 131 5.94 4.29 -6.46
C ALA A 131 5.32 3.29 -5.48
#